data_AF-A0A2T7NWT8-F1
#
_entry.id   AF-A0A2T7NWT8-F1
#
_cell.length_a   1.000
_cell.length_b   1.000
_cell.length_c   1.000
_cell.angle_alpha   90.00
_cell.angle_beta   90.00
_cell.angle_gamma   90.00
#
_symmetry.space_group_name_H-M   'P 1'
#
loop_
_entity.id
_entity.type
_entity.pdbx_description
1 polymer ?
#
loop_
_entity_poly.entity_id
_entity_poly.type
_entity_poly.pdbx_seq_one_letter_code
_entity_poly.pdbx_strand_id
1 'polypeptide(L)'
;MLSAISFADNVFRSTDFDGDRSGDNIGFIVANITVIQEIESSKLEYFPFAQNAREYLNSVSKNNFEDYCLAIVFTYIDFSGVVGISYRAKINSNDVESGVCSGFQKANFDHDQRSLNTVVVSYFNIKSREKVHIALAHELGHSFGSGHDDDTDCSASYTGRQFLMHSNNIKGSDISNFRFSSCSVQQMKLVLEKQAQCLAVRLGPVCGNTLVEEGEGCDCGSPDICEFIDRCCTPAGKNISDTSTPCMPSNSRGAQCSPVSSLVAPMTACLFQLNKERCVVLKQSAILQHIVENQEVNAQYQS
;
A
#
# COMPACT_ATOMS: atom_id res chain seq x y z
N MET A 1 1.05 -11.55 7.70
CA MET A 1 0.57 -10.19 8.03
C MET A 1 1.60 -9.13 7.65
N LEU A 2 2.66 -8.90 8.44
CA LEU A 2 3.58 -7.79 8.23
C LEU A 2 4.23 -7.74 6.84
N SER A 3 4.59 -8.90 6.26
CA SER A 3 5.12 -8.92 4.89
C SER A 3 4.11 -8.50 3.82
N ALA A 4 2.81 -8.72 4.04
CA ALA A 4 1.76 -8.24 3.13
C ALA A 4 1.63 -6.71 3.21
N ILE A 5 1.68 -6.17 4.43
CA ILE A 5 1.64 -4.72 4.66
C ILE A 5 2.87 -4.06 4.03
N SER A 6 4.06 -4.63 4.23
CA SER A 6 5.29 -4.12 3.60
C SER A 6 5.22 -4.17 2.07
N PHE A 7 4.64 -5.22 1.47
CA PHE A 7 4.42 -5.25 0.03
C PHE A 7 3.51 -4.10 -0.43
N ALA A 8 2.34 -3.95 0.20
CA ALA A 8 1.41 -2.88 -0.15
C ALA A 8 2.02 -1.47 0.07
N ASP A 9 2.78 -1.28 1.14
CA ASP A 9 3.54 -0.06 1.41
C ASP A 9 4.49 0.28 0.26
N ASN A 10 5.29 -0.69 -0.21
CA ASN A 10 6.19 -0.46 -1.35
C ASN A 10 5.43 -0.12 -2.64
N VAL A 11 4.30 -0.78 -2.92
CA VAL A 11 3.47 -0.46 -4.09
C VAL A 11 2.98 0.99 -4.02
N PHE A 12 2.42 1.41 -2.89
CA PHE A 12 1.91 2.77 -2.73
C PHE A 12 3.03 3.82 -2.79
N ARG A 13 4.17 3.59 -2.14
CA ARG A 13 5.28 4.56 -2.10
C ARG A 13 5.93 4.79 -3.44
N SER A 14 6.03 3.72 -4.24
CA SER A 14 6.57 3.79 -5.60
C SER A 14 5.56 4.26 -6.65
N THR A 15 4.30 4.47 -6.25
CA THR A 15 3.26 4.97 -7.17
C THR A 15 3.41 6.48 -7.35
N ASP A 16 3.46 6.87 -8.62
CA ASP A 16 3.44 8.24 -9.11
C ASP A 16 1.99 8.71 -9.28
N PHE A 17 1.44 9.38 -8.27
CA PHE A 17 0.09 9.94 -8.28
C PHE A 17 0.03 11.32 -8.93
N ASP A 18 1.11 12.10 -8.97
CA ASP A 18 1.11 13.43 -9.57
C ASP A 18 1.54 13.48 -11.06
N GLY A 19 2.14 12.41 -11.56
CA GLY A 19 2.59 12.24 -12.94
C GLY A 19 4.00 12.76 -13.23
N ASP A 20 4.81 13.05 -12.20
CA ASP A 20 6.16 13.59 -12.35
C ASP A 20 7.24 12.55 -12.68
N ARG A 21 6.83 11.27 -12.80
CA ARG A 21 7.66 10.08 -13.05
C ARG A 21 8.42 9.56 -11.83
N SER A 22 8.06 10.00 -10.64
CA SER A 22 8.63 9.59 -9.35
C SER A 22 7.53 9.07 -8.43
N GLY A 23 7.87 8.13 -7.54
CA GLY A 23 6.92 7.72 -6.51
C GLY A 23 6.73 8.84 -5.48
N ASP A 24 5.48 9.05 -5.04
CA ASP A 24 5.14 10.15 -4.13
C ASP A 24 5.38 9.86 -2.64
N ASN A 25 5.93 8.67 -2.32
CA ASN A 25 6.21 8.21 -0.96
C ASN A 25 5.00 8.13 -0.02
N ILE A 26 3.79 8.01 -0.57
CA ILE A 26 2.58 7.75 0.20
C ILE A 26 2.60 6.28 0.61
N GLY A 27 2.49 5.99 1.91
CA GLY A 27 2.62 4.63 2.40
C GLY A 27 1.94 4.41 3.75
N PHE A 28 2.21 3.27 4.35
CA PHE A 28 1.58 2.79 5.57
C PHE A 28 2.58 2.62 6.70
N ILE A 29 2.12 2.88 7.92
CA ILE A 29 2.83 2.56 9.16
C ILE A 29 1.86 1.78 10.04
N VAL A 30 2.33 0.66 10.59
CA VAL A 30 1.52 -0.13 11.52
C VAL A 30 1.55 0.54 12.89
N ALA A 31 0.44 1.19 13.25
CA ALA A 31 0.30 1.85 14.54
C ALA A 31 0.04 0.86 15.68
N ASN A 32 -0.76 -0.19 15.44
CA ASN A 32 -1.12 -1.18 16.44
C ASN A 32 -1.37 -2.55 15.78
N ILE A 33 -1.13 -3.63 16.54
CA ILE A 33 -1.41 -5.01 16.13
C ILE A 33 -2.14 -5.72 17.27
N THR A 34 -3.34 -6.20 16.99
CA THR A 34 -4.09 -7.08 17.89
C THR A 34 -4.18 -8.48 17.29
N VAL A 35 -3.82 -9.50 18.05
CA VAL A 35 -3.95 -10.91 17.65
C VAL A 35 -5.01 -11.57 18.51
N ILE A 36 -6.05 -12.10 17.87
CA ILE A 36 -7.16 -12.77 18.55
C ILE A 36 -6.98 -14.28 18.39
N GLN A 37 -6.69 -14.98 19.48
CA GLN A 37 -6.37 -16.42 19.49
C GLN A 37 -7.54 -17.32 19.92
N GLU A 38 -8.51 -16.77 20.66
CA GLU A 38 -9.65 -17.54 21.19
C GLU A 38 -10.97 -16.83 20.93
N ILE A 39 -12.00 -17.62 20.62
CA ILE A 39 -13.39 -17.16 20.57
C ILE A 39 -13.93 -17.17 22.01
N GLU A 40 -13.49 -16.20 22.82
CA GLU A 40 -14.19 -15.91 24.06
C GLU A 40 -15.58 -15.33 23.74
N SER A 41 -16.57 -15.61 24.58
CA SER A 41 -17.93 -15.08 24.41
C SER A 41 -17.99 -13.55 24.35
N SER A 42 -17.03 -12.88 25.00
CA SER A 42 -16.80 -11.43 24.97
C SER A 42 -16.23 -10.90 23.63
N LYS A 43 -15.69 -11.77 22.77
CA LYS A 43 -15.07 -11.42 21.48
C LYS A 43 -15.85 -11.95 20.28
N LEU A 44 -17.08 -12.44 20.48
CA LEU A 44 -17.94 -12.93 19.39
C LEU A 44 -18.17 -11.90 18.27
N GLU A 45 -18.09 -10.60 18.60
CA GLU A 45 -18.20 -9.50 17.63
C GLU A 45 -17.09 -9.51 16.55
N TYR A 46 -15.92 -10.09 16.87
CA TYR A 46 -14.81 -10.27 15.92
C TYR A 46 -14.89 -11.58 15.12
N PHE A 47 -15.78 -12.50 15.50
CA PHE A 47 -16.01 -13.79 14.86
C PHE A 47 -17.46 -13.96 14.44
N PRO A 48 -17.98 -13.11 13.54
CA PRO A 48 -19.32 -13.28 13.03
C PRO A 48 -19.46 -14.61 12.30
N PHE A 49 -20.58 -15.28 12.51
CA PHE A 49 -21.07 -16.29 11.57
C PHE A 49 -21.48 -15.59 10.27
N ALA A 50 -20.48 -15.22 9.46
CA ALA A 50 -20.69 -14.56 8.18
C ALA A 50 -20.72 -15.60 7.06
N GLN A 51 -21.71 -15.48 6.17
CA GLN A 51 -21.85 -16.39 5.04
C GLN A 51 -20.97 -15.98 3.85
N ASN A 52 -20.50 -14.72 3.83
CA ASN A 52 -19.68 -14.16 2.78
C ASN A 52 -18.77 -13.02 3.29
N ALA A 53 -17.84 -12.58 2.44
CA ALA A 53 -16.87 -11.53 2.77
C ALA A 53 -17.53 -10.21 3.19
N ARG A 54 -18.65 -9.82 2.56
CA ARG A 54 -19.35 -8.56 2.85
C ARG A 54 -20.00 -8.56 4.23
N GLU A 55 -20.66 -9.65 4.59
CA GLU A 55 -21.21 -9.82 5.94
C GLU A 55 -20.11 -9.79 7.00
N TYR A 56 -18.98 -10.45 6.72
CA TYR A 56 -17.84 -10.46 7.63
C TYR A 56 -17.26 -9.05 7.82
N LEU A 57 -17.03 -8.33 6.72
CA LEU A 57 -16.60 -6.93 6.73
C LEU A 57 -17.56 -6.07 7.55
N ASN A 58 -18.87 -6.13 7.27
CA ASN A 58 -19.86 -5.31 7.96
C ASN A 58 -19.93 -5.60 9.46
N SER A 59 -19.67 -6.83 9.88
CA SER A 59 -19.69 -7.18 11.30
C SER A 59 -18.40 -6.81 12.01
N VAL A 60 -17.22 -7.09 11.44
CA VAL A 60 -15.95 -6.69 12.09
C VAL A 60 -15.82 -5.16 12.15
N SER A 61 -16.44 -4.46 11.20
CA SER A 61 -16.47 -3.00 11.17
C SER A 61 -17.38 -2.38 12.25
N LYS A 62 -18.14 -3.17 13.03
CA LYS A 62 -18.86 -2.65 14.21
C LYS A 62 -17.91 -2.23 15.34
N ASN A 63 -16.67 -2.70 15.29
CA ASN A 63 -15.62 -2.21 16.16
C ASN A 63 -15.21 -0.78 15.79
N ASN A 64 -14.83 0.01 16.79
CA ASN A 64 -14.38 1.38 16.60
C ASN A 64 -12.89 1.42 16.23
N PHE A 65 -12.58 1.91 15.03
CA PHE A 65 -11.24 2.11 14.50
C PHE A 65 -11.01 3.58 14.09
N GLU A 66 -11.67 4.53 14.74
CA GLU A 66 -11.57 5.97 14.41
C GLU A 66 -10.17 6.56 14.60
N ASP A 67 -9.37 5.98 15.50
CA ASP A 67 -8.00 6.42 15.79
C ASP A 67 -6.99 6.11 14.67
N TYR A 68 -7.39 5.38 13.63
CA TYR A 68 -6.51 4.90 12.57
C TYR A 68 -7.00 5.33 11.19
N CYS A 69 -6.08 5.54 10.25
CA CYS A 69 -6.44 5.84 8.87
C CYS A 69 -7.22 4.69 8.22
N LEU A 70 -6.78 3.46 8.51
CA LEU A 70 -7.33 2.20 8.03
C LEU A 70 -7.16 1.11 9.09
N ALA A 71 -8.12 0.19 9.15
CA ALA A 71 -8.04 -1.03 9.95
C ALA A 71 -7.97 -2.25 9.04
N ILE A 72 -6.88 -3.02 9.13
CA ILE A 72 -6.68 -4.22 8.31
C ILE A 72 -6.92 -5.46 9.17
N VAL A 73 -7.89 -6.27 8.77
CA VAL A 73 -8.28 -7.52 9.43
C VAL A 73 -7.81 -8.69 8.58
N PHE A 74 -6.91 -9.51 9.14
CA PHE A 74 -6.51 -10.77 8.54
C PHE A 74 -7.29 -11.92 9.15
N THR A 75 -7.84 -12.81 8.31
CA THR A 75 -8.63 -13.96 8.74
C THR A 75 -8.24 -15.23 7.99
N TYR A 76 -8.83 -16.37 8.37
CA TYR A 76 -8.68 -17.67 7.71
C TYR A 76 -10.07 -18.27 7.39
N ILE A 77 -10.97 -17.44 6.87
CA ILE A 77 -12.35 -17.83 6.54
C ILE A 77 -12.48 -18.02 5.03
N ASP A 78 -13.21 -19.05 4.61
CA ASP A 78 -13.57 -19.24 3.21
C ASP A 78 -14.69 -18.29 2.82
N PHE A 79 -14.43 -17.42 1.85
CA PHE A 79 -15.44 -16.55 1.25
C PHE A 79 -15.81 -16.98 -0.17
N SER A 80 -15.85 -18.29 -0.43
CA SER A 80 -16.26 -18.87 -1.72
C SER A 80 -15.45 -18.32 -2.89
N GLY A 81 -14.13 -18.15 -2.69
CA GLY A 81 -13.19 -17.65 -3.70
C GLY A 81 -12.87 -16.15 -3.62
N VAL A 82 -13.56 -15.38 -2.77
CA VAL A 82 -13.20 -13.98 -2.47
C VAL A 82 -12.00 -13.96 -1.52
N VAL A 83 -10.92 -13.28 -1.90
CA VAL A 83 -9.68 -13.25 -1.11
C VAL A 83 -9.63 -12.05 -0.16
N GLY A 84 -10.22 -10.93 -0.57
CA GLY A 84 -10.28 -9.71 0.21
C GLY A 84 -11.56 -8.93 -0.06
N ILE A 85 -11.84 -7.98 0.83
CA ILE A 85 -12.89 -6.99 0.63
C ILE A 85 -12.59 -5.74 1.46
N SER A 86 -12.90 -4.57 0.92
CA SER A 86 -12.85 -3.31 1.68
C SER A 86 -14.05 -2.42 1.38
N TYR A 87 -14.19 -1.36 2.18
CA TYR A 87 -14.98 -0.21 1.78
C TYR A 87 -14.18 0.66 0.81
N ARG A 88 -14.80 0.95 -0.34
CA ARG A 88 -14.21 1.80 -1.38
C ARG A 88 -14.53 3.27 -1.10
N ALA A 89 -13.52 4.14 -1.17
CA ALA A 89 -13.72 5.58 -1.10
C ALA A 89 -14.47 6.11 -2.33
N LYS A 90 -15.43 7.00 -2.09
CA LYS A 90 -16.27 7.60 -3.14
C LYS A 90 -16.30 9.11 -2.98
N ILE A 91 -15.58 9.79 -3.86
CA ILE A 91 -15.53 11.26 -3.91
C ILE A 91 -16.71 11.79 -4.72
N ASN A 92 -17.29 12.91 -4.29
CA ASN A 92 -18.42 13.60 -4.94
C ASN A 92 -19.69 12.74 -5.09
N SER A 93 -19.92 11.78 -4.19
CA SER A 93 -21.16 11.02 -4.14
C SER A 93 -22.05 11.52 -3.00
N ASN A 94 -23.36 11.35 -3.13
CA ASN A 94 -24.30 11.55 -2.00
C ASN A 94 -24.24 10.37 -1.01
N ASP A 95 -23.36 9.38 -1.25
CA ASP A 95 -23.17 8.26 -0.35
C ASP A 95 -22.35 8.68 0.88
N VAL A 96 -22.41 7.86 1.92
CA VAL A 96 -21.57 8.00 3.11
C VAL A 96 -20.09 7.93 2.72
N GLU A 97 -19.28 8.85 3.26
CA GLU A 97 -17.83 8.78 3.16
C GLU A 97 -17.33 7.40 3.60
N SER A 98 -16.39 6.81 2.86
CA SER A 98 -15.92 5.44 3.08
C SER A 98 -14.46 5.32 2.67
N GLY A 99 -13.78 4.25 3.08
CA GLY A 99 -12.38 4.04 2.78
C GLY A 99 -11.45 4.79 3.74
N VAL A 100 -10.28 5.20 3.25
CA VAL A 100 -9.25 5.86 4.07
C VAL A 100 -9.80 7.06 4.82
N CYS A 101 -9.47 7.22 6.10
CA CYS A 101 -9.95 8.31 6.97
C CYS A 101 -11.46 8.35 7.27
N SER A 102 -12.25 7.38 6.81
CA SER A 102 -13.69 7.31 7.11
C SER A 102 -13.95 6.35 8.29
N GLY A 103 -13.58 6.81 9.49
CA GLY A 103 -13.64 6.04 10.74
C GLY A 103 -15.05 5.61 11.18
N PHE A 104 -15.30 5.61 12.49
CA PHE A 104 -16.54 5.07 13.05
C PHE A 104 -17.74 6.01 12.84
N GLN A 105 -18.67 5.64 11.96
CA GLN A 105 -19.80 6.50 11.57
C GLN A 105 -21.06 5.71 11.20
N LYS A 106 -22.20 6.40 11.12
CA LYS A 106 -23.48 5.77 10.76
C LYS A 106 -23.49 5.36 9.29
N ALA A 107 -23.82 4.11 9.01
CA ALA A 107 -24.05 3.63 7.65
C ALA A 107 -25.47 4.01 7.17
N ASN A 108 -25.59 4.45 5.91
CA ASN A 108 -26.87 4.91 5.33
C ASN A 108 -27.96 3.83 5.26
N PHE A 109 -27.59 2.54 5.28
CA PHE A 109 -28.50 1.45 4.92
C PHE A 109 -29.26 0.83 6.10
N ASP A 110 -28.74 0.91 7.33
CA ASP A 110 -29.36 0.24 8.48
C ASP A 110 -29.22 0.97 9.83
N HIS A 111 -28.73 2.22 9.83
CA HIS A 111 -28.49 3.04 11.02
C HIS A 111 -27.47 2.49 12.04
N ASP A 112 -26.83 1.35 11.77
CA ASP A 112 -25.72 0.84 12.59
C ASP A 112 -24.48 1.74 12.37
N GLN A 113 -23.70 1.91 13.43
CA GLN A 113 -22.39 2.56 13.35
C GLN A 113 -21.33 1.54 12.95
N ARG A 114 -20.46 1.93 12.02
CA ARG A 114 -19.37 1.10 11.52
C ARG A 114 -18.14 1.95 11.22
N SER A 115 -16.97 1.36 11.38
CA SER A 115 -15.69 1.85 10.89
C SER A 115 -15.59 1.59 9.39
N LEU A 116 -15.90 2.58 8.57
CA LEU A 116 -15.92 2.47 7.11
C LEU A 116 -14.52 2.56 6.48
N ASN A 117 -13.48 2.58 7.31
CA ASN A 117 -12.05 2.49 6.97
C ASN A 117 -11.49 1.07 7.16
N THR A 118 -12.35 0.05 7.12
CA THR A 118 -11.97 -1.35 7.36
C THR A 118 -11.66 -2.10 6.06
N VAL A 119 -10.62 -2.92 6.10
CA VAL A 119 -10.16 -3.82 5.04
C VAL A 119 -10.06 -5.23 5.60
N VAL A 120 -10.58 -6.24 4.89
CA VAL A 120 -10.48 -7.66 5.27
C VAL A 120 -9.72 -8.41 4.21
N VAL A 121 -8.76 -9.26 4.62
CA VAL A 121 -8.08 -10.21 3.74
C VAL A 121 -8.05 -11.58 4.39
N SER A 122 -8.43 -12.62 3.63
CA SER A 122 -8.39 -14.01 4.09
C SER A 122 -7.15 -14.74 3.58
N TYR A 123 -6.55 -15.58 4.43
CA TYR A 123 -5.50 -16.53 4.07
C TYR A 123 -6.04 -17.89 3.60
N PHE A 124 -7.36 -18.10 3.62
CA PHE A 124 -7.97 -19.41 3.39
C PHE A 124 -7.63 -19.98 2.00
N ASN A 125 -7.14 -21.22 1.96
CA ASN A 125 -6.77 -21.95 0.73
C ASN A 125 -5.76 -21.23 -0.18
N ILE A 126 -4.97 -20.31 0.35
CA ILE A 126 -3.96 -19.59 -0.42
C ILE A 126 -2.66 -20.38 -0.50
N LYS A 127 -2.38 -20.89 -1.70
CA LYS A 127 -1.17 -21.68 -2.00
C LYS A 127 0.13 -20.86 -2.11
N SER A 128 0.03 -19.53 -2.23
CA SER A 128 1.19 -18.62 -2.34
C SER A 128 0.97 -17.36 -1.51
N ARG A 129 1.93 -17.02 -0.64
CA ARG A 129 1.91 -15.80 0.20
C ARG A 129 1.75 -14.53 -0.63
N GLU A 130 2.31 -14.52 -1.83
CA GLU A 130 2.24 -13.45 -2.81
C GLU A 130 0.79 -13.05 -3.17
N LYS A 131 -0.13 -14.02 -3.25
CA LYS A 131 -1.54 -13.72 -3.53
C LYS A 131 -2.18 -12.89 -2.43
N VAL A 132 -1.77 -13.09 -1.18
CA VAL A 132 -2.25 -12.27 -0.04
C VAL A 132 -1.68 -10.87 -0.12
N HIS A 133 -0.42 -10.76 -0.55
CA HIS A 133 0.26 -9.47 -0.72
C HIS A 133 -0.45 -8.62 -1.77
N ILE A 134 -0.68 -9.23 -2.94
CA ILE A 134 -1.45 -8.64 -4.03
C ILE A 134 -2.86 -8.28 -3.57
N ALA A 135 -3.58 -9.21 -2.93
CA ALA A 135 -4.94 -8.98 -2.50
C ALA A 135 -5.03 -7.82 -1.51
N LEU A 136 -4.11 -7.73 -0.54
CA LEU A 136 -4.09 -6.60 0.38
C LEU A 136 -3.86 -5.28 -0.36
N ALA A 137 -2.89 -5.22 -1.27
CA ALA A 137 -2.62 -4.00 -2.03
C ALA A 137 -3.82 -3.61 -2.92
N HIS A 138 -4.53 -4.59 -3.49
CA HIS A 138 -5.77 -4.41 -4.23
C HIS A 138 -6.89 -3.83 -3.35
N GLU A 139 -7.16 -4.43 -2.19
CA GLU A 139 -8.20 -3.93 -1.28
C GLU A 139 -7.87 -2.54 -0.72
N LEU A 140 -6.59 -2.24 -0.51
CA LEU A 140 -6.15 -0.89 -0.16
C LEU A 140 -6.37 0.07 -1.33
N GLY A 141 -6.13 -0.33 -2.58
CA GLY A 141 -6.48 0.47 -3.76
C GLY A 141 -7.95 0.87 -3.79
N HIS A 142 -8.86 -0.06 -3.41
CA HIS A 142 -10.26 0.27 -3.20
C HIS A 142 -10.47 1.26 -2.05
N SER A 143 -9.82 1.09 -0.89
CA SER A 143 -9.94 2.07 0.20
C SER A 143 -9.45 3.47 -0.15
N PHE A 144 -8.58 3.60 -1.15
CA PHE A 144 -8.19 4.88 -1.76
C PHE A 144 -9.03 5.22 -3.00
N GLY A 145 -10.14 4.54 -3.25
CA GLY A 145 -11.17 4.93 -4.21
C GLY A 145 -11.02 4.39 -5.63
N SER A 146 -9.99 3.60 -5.93
CA SER A 146 -9.91 2.93 -7.23
C SER A 146 -11.08 1.97 -7.41
N GLY A 147 -11.76 2.02 -8.55
CA GLY A 147 -12.58 0.92 -9.05
C GLY A 147 -11.69 -0.21 -9.62
N HIS A 148 -12.34 -1.21 -10.20
CA HIS A 148 -11.61 -2.19 -11.00
C HIS A 148 -11.22 -1.61 -12.38
N ASP A 149 -10.14 -2.13 -12.97
CA ASP A 149 -9.66 -1.70 -14.28
C ASP A 149 -10.46 -2.30 -15.47
N ASP A 150 -11.26 -3.34 -15.23
CA ASP A 150 -11.89 -4.20 -16.25
C ASP A 150 -12.73 -3.43 -17.29
N ASP A 151 -13.45 -2.38 -16.85
CA ASP A 151 -14.36 -1.57 -17.68
C ASP A 151 -13.74 -0.22 -18.09
N THR A 152 -12.41 -0.11 -18.03
CA THR A 152 -11.68 1.13 -18.35
C THR A 152 -10.73 0.93 -19.53
N ASP A 153 -10.16 2.02 -20.05
CA ASP A 153 -9.09 1.98 -21.05
C ASP A 153 -7.79 1.33 -20.51
N CYS A 154 -7.74 1.04 -19.20
CA CYS A 154 -6.65 0.30 -18.55
C CYS A 154 -6.89 -1.22 -18.50
N SER A 155 -8.00 -1.71 -19.05
CA SER A 155 -8.29 -3.15 -19.06
C SER A 155 -7.28 -3.94 -19.88
N ALA A 156 -7.22 -5.25 -19.64
CA ALA A 156 -6.32 -6.14 -20.38
C ALA A 156 -6.64 -6.19 -21.88
N SER A 157 -7.90 -5.97 -22.28
CA SER A 157 -8.29 -5.92 -23.68
C SER A 157 -7.69 -4.72 -24.42
N TYR A 158 -7.45 -3.60 -23.73
CA TYR A 158 -6.84 -2.40 -24.30
C TYR A 158 -5.32 -2.39 -24.16
N THR A 159 -4.80 -2.77 -23.00
CA THR A 159 -3.37 -2.64 -22.67
C THR A 159 -2.56 -3.91 -22.94
N GLY A 160 -3.22 -5.04 -23.15
CA GLY A 160 -2.61 -6.36 -23.24
C GLY A 160 -2.06 -6.89 -21.90
N ARG A 161 -2.30 -6.20 -20.78
CA ARG A 161 -1.75 -6.54 -19.45
C ARG A 161 -2.80 -6.39 -18.36
N GLN A 162 -2.62 -7.11 -17.26
CA GLN A 162 -3.46 -6.97 -16.07
C GLN A 162 -2.72 -6.18 -15.01
N PHE A 163 -3.33 -5.09 -14.54
CA PHE A 163 -2.79 -4.29 -13.45
C PHE A 163 -3.35 -4.75 -12.10
N LEU A 164 -2.82 -4.17 -11.02
CA LEU A 164 -3.15 -4.57 -9.65
C LEU A 164 -4.66 -4.51 -9.35
N MET A 165 -5.40 -3.57 -9.94
CA MET A 165 -6.84 -3.38 -9.72
C MET A 165 -7.74 -4.18 -10.68
N HIS A 166 -7.21 -5.18 -11.35
CA HIS A 166 -8.02 -6.11 -12.14
C HIS A 166 -8.93 -6.96 -11.22
N SER A 167 -10.21 -7.11 -11.56
CA SER A 167 -11.23 -7.75 -10.70
C SER A 167 -10.98 -9.23 -10.42
N ASN A 168 -10.35 -9.93 -11.36
CA ASN A 168 -10.00 -11.34 -11.22
C ASN A 168 -8.62 -11.52 -10.57
N ASN A 169 -8.48 -12.60 -9.78
CA ASN A 169 -7.24 -12.98 -9.10
C ASN A 169 -6.05 -13.06 -10.06
N ILE A 170 -5.19 -12.04 -10.02
CA ILE A 170 -3.98 -11.95 -10.84
C ILE A 170 -2.94 -12.95 -10.37
N LYS A 171 -2.16 -13.49 -11.32
CA LYS A 171 -1.23 -14.59 -11.05
C LYS A 171 0.04 -14.14 -10.33
N GLY A 172 0.40 -12.86 -10.40
CA GLY A 172 1.69 -12.34 -9.89
C GLY A 172 2.87 -12.61 -10.82
N SER A 173 2.65 -13.10 -12.04
CA SER A 173 3.75 -13.46 -12.94
C SER A 173 4.24 -12.29 -13.80
N ASP A 174 3.44 -11.24 -13.96
CA ASP A 174 3.78 -10.06 -14.75
C ASP A 174 4.05 -8.88 -13.82
N ILE A 175 5.08 -8.08 -14.10
CA ILE A 175 5.42 -6.90 -13.29
C ILE A 175 4.26 -5.89 -13.19
N SER A 176 3.38 -5.84 -14.19
CA SER A 176 2.16 -5.03 -14.16
C SER A 176 1.18 -5.45 -13.07
N ASN A 177 1.20 -6.70 -12.63
CA ASN A 177 0.35 -7.20 -11.53
C ASN A 177 0.71 -6.56 -10.18
N PHE A 178 1.88 -5.92 -10.06
CA PHE A 178 2.35 -5.31 -8.82
C PHE A 178 2.31 -3.77 -8.84
N ARG A 179 1.61 -3.17 -9.82
CA ARG A 179 1.48 -1.70 -9.92
C ARG A 179 0.06 -1.31 -10.29
N PHE A 180 -0.33 -0.12 -9.84
CA PHE A 180 -1.59 0.50 -10.24
C PHE A 180 -1.56 0.89 -11.72
N SER A 181 -2.72 0.84 -12.37
CA SER A 181 -2.90 1.38 -13.72
C SER A 181 -3.01 2.91 -13.66
N SER A 182 -2.87 3.60 -14.80
CA SER A 182 -3.12 5.05 -14.85
C SER A 182 -4.56 5.42 -14.45
N CYS A 183 -5.52 4.53 -14.70
CA CYS A 183 -6.92 4.73 -14.35
C CYS A 183 -7.13 4.62 -12.83
N SER A 184 -6.46 3.65 -12.19
CA SER A 184 -6.48 3.50 -10.72
C SER A 184 -5.83 4.71 -10.05
N VAL A 185 -4.65 5.12 -10.54
CA VAL A 185 -3.89 6.26 -10.01
C VAL A 185 -4.71 7.55 -10.03
N GLN A 186 -5.39 7.84 -11.15
CA GLN A 186 -6.24 9.04 -11.27
C GLN A 186 -7.37 9.05 -10.23
N GLN A 187 -8.02 7.92 -9.99
CA GLN A 187 -9.09 7.82 -8.98
C GLN A 187 -8.54 7.98 -7.56
N MET A 188 -7.38 7.36 -7.29
CA MET A 188 -6.74 7.43 -5.98
C MET A 188 -6.23 8.82 -5.65
N LYS A 189 -5.68 9.54 -6.63
CA LYS A 189 -5.26 10.94 -6.49
C LYS A 189 -6.41 11.82 -5.98
N LEU A 190 -7.61 11.67 -6.55
CA LEU A 190 -8.78 12.45 -6.13
C LEU A 190 -9.17 12.21 -4.68
N VAL A 191 -8.96 11.00 -4.16
CA VAL A 191 -9.18 10.69 -2.74
C VAL A 191 -8.08 11.32 -1.89
N LEU A 192 -6.82 11.19 -2.28
CA LEU A 192 -5.68 11.79 -1.57
C LEU A 192 -5.80 13.33 -1.46
N GLU A 193 -6.37 13.98 -2.47
CA GLU A 193 -6.59 15.43 -2.45
C GLU A 193 -7.75 15.87 -1.53
N LYS A 194 -8.70 14.99 -1.22
CA LYS A 194 -9.97 15.36 -0.58
C LYS A 194 -10.28 14.65 0.74
N GLN A 195 -9.68 13.50 0.99
CA GLN A 195 -10.00 12.59 2.08
C GLN A 195 -8.71 12.07 2.74
N ALA A 196 -7.76 12.98 2.97
CA ALA A 196 -6.45 12.69 3.57
C ALA A 196 -6.31 13.22 5.01
N GLN A 197 -7.42 13.59 5.66
CA GLN A 197 -7.43 14.26 6.97
C GLN A 197 -6.74 13.50 8.09
N CYS A 198 -6.67 12.17 7.98
CA CYS A 198 -6.05 11.28 8.95
C CYS A 198 -4.60 10.91 8.61
N LEU A 199 -4.10 11.21 7.41
CA LEU A 199 -2.72 10.90 7.03
C LEU A 199 -1.77 11.75 7.86
N ALA A 200 -0.59 11.23 8.17
CA ALA A 200 0.44 11.98 8.90
C ALA A 200 1.66 12.18 8.01
N VAL A 201 2.18 13.42 7.98
CA VAL A 201 3.44 13.72 7.31
C VAL A 201 4.57 13.16 8.15
N ARG A 202 5.35 12.25 7.56
CA ARG A 202 6.59 11.79 8.17
C ARG A 202 7.72 12.70 7.71
N LEU A 203 8.41 13.31 8.67
CA LEU A 203 9.61 14.09 8.42
C LEU A 203 10.85 13.19 8.55
N GLY A 204 11.70 13.21 7.52
CA GLY A 204 12.98 12.51 7.49
C GLY A 204 12.98 11.21 6.67
N PRO A 205 14.17 10.77 6.22
CA PRO A 205 14.36 9.63 5.34
C PRO A 205 13.97 8.29 5.99
N VAL A 206 13.49 7.34 5.18
CA VAL A 206 13.02 6.02 5.60
C VAL A 206 13.59 4.93 4.71
N CYS A 207 14.69 4.35 5.17
CA CYS A 207 15.26 3.20 4.49
C CYS A 207 14.33 1.98 4.44
N GLY A 208 14.12 1.45 3.24
CA GLY A 208 13.32 0.27 2.93
C GLY A 208 11.98 0.58 2.26
N ASN A 209 11.81 1.80 1.78
CA ASN A 209 10.58 2.36 1.25
C ASN A 209 10.63 2.49 -0.29
N THR A 210 11.72 2.04 -0.91
CA THR A 210 12.04 2.05 -2.36
C THR A 210 12.28 3.43 -2.97
N LEU A 211 12.35 4.49 -2.15
CA LEU A 211 12.66 5.84 -2.58
C LEU A 211 14.01 6.25 -2.01
N VAL A 212 14.92 6.75 -2.85
CA VAL A 212 16.20 7.28 -2.37
C VAL A 212 15.97 8.66 -1.74
N GLU A 213 16.05 8.73 -0.42
CA GLU A 213 15.85 9.95 0.35
C GLU A 213 17.19 10.58 0.82
N GLU A 214 17.12 11.73 1.51
CA GLU A 214 18.32 12.41 2.00
C GLU A 214 19.13 11.50 2.94
N GLY A 215 20.41 11.28 2.62
CA GLY A 215 21.30 10.40 3.39
C GLY A 215 21.35 8.95 2.91
N GLU A 216 20.53 8.59 1.92
CA GLU A 216 20.54 7.26 1.30
C GLU A 216 21.29 7.26 -0.03
N GLY A 217 22.03 6.17 -0.29
CA GLY A 217 22.71 5.95 -1.57
C GLY A 217 21.91 5.09 -2.54
N CYS A 218 20.89 4.40 -2.03
CA CYS A 218 19.94 3.58 -2.76
C CYS A 218 18.81 3.14 -1.83
N ASP A 219 17.64 2.77 -2.35
CA ASP A 219 16.62 2.07 -1.57
C ASP A 219 15.93 1.04 -2.46
N CYS A 220 16.17 -0.23 -2.17
CA CYS A 220 15.59 -1.37 -2.90
C CYS A 220 14.38 -1.99 -2.18
N GLY A 221 14.01 -1.46 -1.01
CA GLY A 221 12.94 -1.97 -0.17
C GLY A 221 13.39 -3.01 0.87
N SER A 222 12.51 -3.98 1.12
CA SER A 222 12.76 -5.07 2.08
C SER A 222 13.75 -6.11 1.55
N PRO A 223 14.38 -6.93 2.41
CA PRO A 223 15.34 -7.96 1.98
C PRO A 223 14.82 -8.89 0.88
N ASP A 224 13.57 -9.33 1.00
CA ASP A 224 12.94 -10.23 0.04
C ASP A 224 12.81 -9.57 -1.35
N ILE A 225 12.50 -8.27 -1.39
CA ILE A 225 12.28 -7.51 -2.63
C ILE A 225 13.61 -7.11 -3.27
N CYS A 226 14.58 -6.68 -2.47
CA CYS A 226 15.91 -6.28 -2.92
C CYS A 226 16.64 -7.38 -3.69
N GLU A 227 16.43 -8.65 -3.38
CA GLU A 227 17.02 -9.75 -4.14
C GLU A 227 16.55 -9.81 -5.60
N PHE A 228 15.35 -9.30 -5.90
CA PHE A 228 14.78 -9.30 -7.24
C PHE A 228 14.94 -7.96 -7.96
N ILE A 229 14.77 -6.84 -7.24
CA ILE A 229 14.74 -5.51 -7.83
C ILE A 229 16.15 -4.94 -7.95
N ASP A 230 16.94 -4.99 -6.88
CA ASP A 230 18.29 -4.44 -6.89
C ASP A 230 19.21 -5.11 -5.86
N ARG A 231 19.97 -6.08 -6.35
CA ARG A 231 20.97 -6.81 -5.57
C ARG A 231 22.15 -5.94 -5.14
N CYS A 232 22.31 -4.75 -5.71
CA CYS A 232 23.44 -3.87 -5.45
C CYS A 232 23.17 -2.92 -4.29
N CYS A 233 21.94 -2.87 -3.78
CA CYS A 233 21.57 -2.10 -2.62
C CYS A 233 21.49 -2.97 -1.35
N THR A 234 21.89 -2.41 -0.22
CA THR A 234 21.75 -3.06 1.10
C THR A 234 20.31 -2.88 1.59
N PRO A 235 19.53 -3.96 1.79
CA PRO A 235 18.13 -3.85 2.19
C PRO A 235 17.95 -3.26 3.58
N ALA A 236 16.76 -2.71 3.84
CA ALA A 236 16.36 -2.32 5.18
C ALA A 236 16.36 -3.50 6.16
N GLY A 237 16.74 -3.23 7.41
CA GLY A 237 16.70 -4.22 8.48
C GLY A 237 17.86 -5.23 8.53
N LYS A 238 18.87 -5.14 7.65
CA LYS A 238 20.06 -6.02 7.70
C LYS A 238 21.07 -5.55 8.75
N ASN A 239 20.78 -5.76 10.04
CA ASN A 239 21.70 -5.49 11.16
C ASN A 239 22.33 -6.77 11.72
N ILE A 240 22.82 -7.69 10.88
CA ILE A 240 23.48 -8.90 11.38
C ILE A 240 24.63 -9.29 10.44
N SER A 241 25.86 -9.06 10.91
CA SER A 241 27.15 -9.57 10.40
C SER A 241 27.87 -8.89 9.22
N ASP A 242 27.29 -7.91 8.56
CA ASP A 242 27.92 -7.22 7.41
C ASP A 242 28.13 -5.75 7.78
N THR A 243 29.31 -5.16 7.53
CA THR A 243 29.60 -3.73 7.76
C THR A 243 28.83 -2.79 6.81
N SER A 244 27.67 -3.23 6.34
CA SER A 244 26.87 -2.64 5.29
C SER A 244 25.78 -1.80 5.92
N THR A 245 25.84 -0.48 5.73
CA THR A 245 24.77 0.42 6.16
C THR A 245 23.51 0.15 5.30
N PRO A 246 22.32 0.02 5.90
CA PRO A 246 21.08 -0.07 5.14
C PRO A 246 20.90 1.11 4.17
N CYS A 247 20.29 0.86 3.00
CA CYS A 247 20.05 1.87 1.97
C CYS A 247 21.32 2.57 1.45
N MET A 248 22.41 1.80 1.46
CA MET A 248 23.66 2.13 0.80
C MET A 248 24.08 1.01 -0.15
N PRO A 249 24.88 1.32 -1.19
CA PRO A 249 25.46 0.31 -2.05
C PRO A 249 26.13 -0.82 -1.25
N SER A 250 25.89 -2.05 -1.65
CA SER A 250 26.38 -3.25 -0.96
C SER A 250 27.89 -3.39 -1.14
N ASN A 251 28.65 -3.08 -0.08
CA ASN A 251 30.10 -3.29 -0.03
C ASN A 251 30.48 -4.76 -0.24
N SER A 252 29.72 -5.69 0.33
CA SER A 252 29.94 -7.14 0.18
C SER A 252 29.74 -7.64 -1.25
N ARG A 253 29.05 -6.86 -2.10
CA ARG A 253 28.89 -7.14 -3.54
C ARG A 253 29.74 -6.23 -4.43
N GLY A 254 30.63 -5.43 -3.85
CA GLY A 254 31.52 -4.52 -4.57
C GLY A 254 30.78 -3.37 -5.29
N ALA A 255 29.57 -3.04 -4.87
CA ALA A 255 28.75 -2.02 -5.52
C ALA A 255 29.25 -0.60 -5.15
N GLN A 256 29.50 0.24 -6.16
CA GLN A 256 29.83 1.67 -5.96
C GLN A 256 28.60 2.57 -6.12
N CYS A 257 27.59 2.08 -6.83
CA CYS A 257 26.29 2.72 -7.01
C CYS A 257 25.22 1.64 -7.16
N SER A 258 23.96 2.03 -6.96
CA SER A 258 22.80 1.19 -7.25
C SER A 258 21.96 1.86 -8.35
N PRO A 259 21.43 1.09 -9.31
CA PRO A 259 20.80 1.62 -10.52
C PRO A 259 19.33 2.04 -10.34
N VAL A 260 18.84 2.25 -9.12
CA VAL A 260 17.43 2.62 -8.88
C VAL A 260 17.20 4.09 -9.29
N SER A 261 17.16 4.33 -10.59
CA SER A 261 16.61 5.53 -11.22
C SER A 261 15.63 5.19 -12.35
N SER A 262 15.36 3.90 -12.61
CA SER A 262 14.19 3.48 -13.39
C SER A 262 13.90 1.99 -13.16
N LEU A 263 12.62 1.63 -13.08
CA LEU A 263 12.10 0.25 -13.00
C LEU A 263 12.40 -0.62 -14.24
N VAL A 264 13.50 -0.35 -14.96
CA VAL A 264 13.83 -0.96 -16.25
C VAL A 264 14.88 -2.05 -16.04
N ALA A 265 14.37 -3.27 -15.93
CA ALA A 265 15.05 -4.57 -15.99
C ALA A 265 15.84 -5.02 -14.73
N PRO A 266 15.72 -6.30 -14.33
CA PRO A 266 16.52 -6.87 -13.26
C PRO A 266 17.99 -6.94 -13.71
N MET A 267 18.87 -6.18 -13.06
CA MET A 267 20.30 -6.29 -13.33
C MET A 267 20.87 -7.54 -12.65
N THR A 268 21.51 -8.39 -13.44
CA THR A 268 22.22 -9.60 -13.00
C THR A 268 23.61 -9.32 -12.42
N ALA A 269 24.12 -8.08 -12.51
CA ALA A 269 25.44 -7.69 -12.01
C ALA A 269 25.51 -6.22 -11.56
N CYS A 270 26.22 -5.95 -10.47
CA CYS A 270 26.51 -4.59 -10.01
C CYS A 270 27.59 -3.95 -10.89
N LEU A 271 27.27 -2.81 -11.51
CA LEU A 271 28.20 -2.10 -12.38
C LEU A 271 29.27 -1.35 -11.56
N PHE A 272 30.53 -1.48 -11.98
CA PHE A 272 31.62 -0.54 -11.70
C PHE A 272 31.55 0.59 -12.74
N GLN A 273 31.50 1.85 -12.32
CA GLN A 273 31.33 2.96 -13.28
C GLN A 273 32.60 3.16 -14.14
N LEU A 274 32.44 3.09 -15.46
CA LEU A 274 33.18 3.93 -16.40
C LEU A 274 32.21 5.01 -16.88
N ASN A 275 32.40 6.22 -16.36
CA ASN A 275 31.76 7.51 -16.70
C ASN A 275 30.65 8.03 -15.76
N LYS A 276 30.93 9.27 -15.29
CA LYS A 276 30.19 10.11 -14.34
C LYS A 276 28.86 10.63 -14.89
N GLU A 277 27.90 9.76 -15.18
CA GLU A 277 26.52 10.19 -15.44
C GLU A 277 25.59 9.79 -14.28
N ARG A 278 25.45 10.78 -13.38
CA ARG A 278 24.44 11.04 -12.34
C ARG A 278 23.57 9.87 -11.84
N CYS A 279 23.84 9.42 -10.62
CA CYS A 279 22.81 8.93 -9.71
C CYS A 279 21.84 10.09 -9.43
N VAL A 280 20.59 9.99 -9.88
CA VAL A 280 19.58 11.05 -9.70
C VAL A 280 18.80 10.76 -8.42
N VAL A 281 18.88 11.66 -7.45
CA VAL A 281 18.04 11.68 -6.24
C VAL A 281 16.75 12.41 -6.59
N LEU A 282 15.59 11.78 -6.37
CA LEU A 282 14.28 12.35 -6.69
C LEU A 282 13.89 13.36 -5.60
N LYS A 283 13.16 14.42 -6.00
CA LYS A 283 12.71 15.49 -5.10
C LYS A 283 11.32 15.19 -4.56
N GLN A 284 11.00 15.81 -3.44
CA GLN A 284 9.74 15.69 -2.70
C GLN A 284 8.52 16.06 -3.56
N SER A 285 7.50 15.21 -3.52
CA SER A 285 6.25 15.27 -4.31
C SER A 285 5.39 16.51 -4.05
N ALA A 286 4.70 16.99 -5.09
CA ALA A 286 3.74 18.09 -5.00
C ALA A 286 2.46 17.69 -4.22
N ILE A 287 2.08 16.41 -4.23
CA ILE A 287 0.95 15.90 -3.44
C ILE A 287 1.28 15.95 -1.95
N LEU A 288 2.53 15.63 -1.58
CA LEU A 288 2.98 15.75 -0.19
C LEU A 288 2.84 17.20 0.30
N GLN A 289 3.20 18.17 -0.54
CA GLN A 289 3.02 19.60 -0.26
C GLN A 289 1.54 19.95 -0.02
N HIS A 290 0.63 19.49 -0.87
CA HIS A 290 -0.81 19.73 -0.70
C HIS A 290 -1.38 19.08 0.58
N ILE A 291 -0.91 17.88 0.95
CA ILE A 291 -1.29 17.23 2.21
C ILE A 291 -0.80 18.07 3.40
N VAL A 292 0.47 18.49 3.39
CA VAL A 292 1.06 19.34 4.44
C VAL A 292 0.28 20.65 4.58
N GLU A 293 0.02 21.36 3.49
CA GLU A 293 -0.71 22.63 3.49
C GLU A 293 -2.13 22.47 4.09
N ASN A 294 -2.85 21.40 3.73
CA ASN A 294 -4.17 21.13 4.31
C ASN A 294 -4.11 20.79 5.82
N GLN A 295 -3.03 20.18 6.30
CA GLN A 295 -2.85 19.92 7.73
C GLN A 295 -2.55 21.20 8.52
N GLU A 296 -1.72 22.09 7.98
CA GLU A 296 -1.42 23.39 8.61
C GLU A 296 -2.66 24.29 8.71
N VAL A 297 -3.51 24.29 7.68
CA VAL A 297 -4.79 25.00 7.69
C VAL A 297 -5.72 24.44 8.77
N ASN A 298 -5.87 23.12 8.88
CA ASN A 298 -6.73 22.52 9.91
C ASN A 298 -6.23 22.76 11.34
N ALA A 299 -4.91 22.87 11.56
CA ALA A 299 -4.34 23.21 12.86
C ALA A 299 -4.62 24.68 13.26
N GLN A 300 -4.70 25.61 12.31
CA GLN A 300 -5.04 27.03 12.58
C GLN A 300 -6.51 27.26 12.93
N TYR A 301 -7.43 26.37 12.56
CA TYR A 301 -8.85 26.48 12.88
C TYR A 301 -9.27 25.76 14.18
N GLN A 302 -8.33 25.09 14.87
CA GLN A 302 -8.54 24.43 16.16
C GLN A 302 -7.90 25.16 17.36
N SER A 303 -7.35 26.36 17.17
CA SER A 303 -6.75 27.20 18.24
C SER A 303 -7.64 28.37 18.64
#